data_AF-A0A5C5X934-F1
#
_entry.id   AF-A0A5C5X934-F1
#
_cell.length_a   1.000
_cell.length_b   1.000
_cell.length_c   1.000
_cell.angle_alpha   90.00
_cell.angle_beta   90.00
_cell.angle_gamma   90.00
#
_symmetry.space_group_name_H-M   'P 1'
#
loop_
_entity.id
_entity.type
_entity.pdbx_description
1 polymer ?
#
loop_
_entity_poly.entity_id
_entity_poly.type
_entity_poly.pdbx_seq_one_letter_code
_entity_poly.pdbx_strand_id
1 'polypeptide(L)'
;MNLRPAQLISRLGLVLMLLLVSSAALQAQDEHIETHTLATKDRWPIHITYYKHAGNRDTPVVVLLHDQRGDRRVWTAGFANQLWTKGYAVIAVDLRKHGESKLEDETGNPSDVGDVKPDDYKKMVAYDMDAVKDFIFTEHQEQNLNMRKMGIIAPEFSAIIAMNFAMIDWQQKPYDDAPTPQMRTPRGQDVRALVLISPMNSVRGLTTVAPIRLMRNSALPISFLFCVGSEDTLDKKVTEQLYKQIAGRNPKDNEHVFLETYPYNLRGMALFGKGLKIEPHIEIFLEKNLLELDDEWVDRRSRLQR
;
A
#
# COMPACT_ATOMS: atom_id res chain seq x y z
N MET A 1 5.61 93.00 -15.61
CA MET A 1 4.28 93.43 -16.08
C MET A 1 3.54 92.18 -16.55
N ASN A 2 2.43 91.83 -15.90
CA ASN A 2 1.43 90.80 -16.25
C ASN A 2 1.88 89.32 -16.26
N LEU A 3 1.12 88.30 -15.83
CA LEU A 3 0.07 88.08 -14.83
C LEU A 3 -0.21 86.55 -14.86
N ARG A 4 0.16 85.81 -13.79
CA ARG A 4 -0.50 84.60 -13.21
C ARG A 4 -0.77 83.33 -14.11
N PRO A 5 -1.35 82.21 -13.59
CA PRO A 5 -0.60 81.04 -13.07
C PRO A 5 -1.14 79.67 -13.58
N ALA A 6 -0.49 78.54 -13.24
CA ALA A 6 -1.17 77.24 -13.08
C ALA A 6 -0.26 76.23 -12.36
N GLN A 7 -0.88 75.50 -11.43
CA GLN A 7 -0.30 74.53 -10.48
C GLN A 7 -0.01 73.18 -11.16
N LEU A 8 0.89 72.36 -10.60
CA LEU A 8 0.51 71.03 -10.07
C LEU A 8 1.67 70.31 -9.33
N ILE A 9 1.24 69.41 -8.45
CA ILE A 9 1.93 68.68 -7.38
C ILE A 9 2.67 67.43 -7.88
N SER A 10 3.82 67.07 -7.30
CA SER A 10 4.19 65.67 -6.91
C SER A 10 5.50 65.68 -6.09
N ARG A 11 5.47 65.41 -4.76
CA ARG A 11 5.66 64.11 -4.09
C ARG A 11 6.82 63.26 -4.64
N LEU A 12 7.96 63.29 -3.94
CA LEU A 12 9.00 62.27 -4.05
C LEU A 12 9.41 61.79 -2.65
N GLY A 13 9.02 60.56 -2.32
CA GLY A 13 9.39 59.86 -1.11
C GLY A 13 8.97 58.40 -1.21
N LEU A 14 9.93 57.50 -1.42
CA LEU A 14 9.83 56.04 -1.20
C LEU A 14 11.27 55.48 -1.30
N VAL A 15 11.97 55.28 -0.18
CA VAL A 15 12.08 54.03 0.60
C VAL A 15 12.46 52.82 -0.28
N LEU A 16 13.75 52.52 -0.27
CA LEU A 16 14.35 51.29 -0.79
C LEU A 16 14.28 50.22 0.32
N MET A 17 13.23 49.40 0.31
CA MET A 17 13.17 48.15 1.09
C MET A 17 13.59 47.01 0.17
N LEU A 18 14.84 46.54 0.31
CA LEU A 18 15.27 45.29 -0.32
C LEU A 18 14.48 44.14 0.31
N LEU A 19 13.66 43.49 -0.51
CA LEU A 19 12.94 42.27 -0.21
C LEU A 19 13.93 41.13 0.02
N LEU A 20 14.17 40.78 1.29
CA LEU A 20 14.55 39.42 1.67
C LEU A 20 13.30 38.55 1.51
N VAL A 21 13.04 38.06 0.29
CA VAL A 21 12.09 36.96 0.09
C VAL A 21 12.78 35.70 0.58
N SER A 22 12.48 35.34 1.82
CA SER A 22 12.89 34.11 2.48
C SER A 22 12.55 32.90 1.59
N SER A 23 13.55 32.10 1.26
CA SER A 23 13.44 30.83 0.52
C SER A 23 12.65 29.73 1.26
N ALA A 24 11.94 30.07 2.34
CA ALA A 24 11.20 29.13 3.19
C ALA A 24 9.88 28.62 2.55
N ALA A 25 9.43 29.23 1.46
CA ALA A 25 8.20 28.84 0.78
C ALA A 25 8.37 27.69 -0.23
N LEU A 26 9.59 27.20 -0.47
CA LEU A 26 9.86 26.15 -1.47
C LEU A 26 10.08 24.75 -0.87
N GLN A 27 9.90 24.60 0.44
CA GLN A 27 10.18 23.35 1.16
C GLN A 27 9.17 23.09 2.29
N ALA A 28 7.89 23.31 2.02
CA ALA A 28 6.86 22.61 2.79
C ALA A 28 6.77 21.19 2.21
N GLN A 29 7.71 20.33 2.58
CA GLN A 29 7.46 18.90 2.49
C GLN A 29 6.22 18.64 3.34
N ASP A 30 5.17 18.07 2.75
CA ASP A 30 3.94 17.80 3.47
C ASP A 30 4.28 16.92 4.68
N GLU A 31 4.15 17.44 5.90
CA GLU A 31 4.74 16.83 7.11
C GLU A 31 4.24 15.40 7.37
N HIS A 32 3.13 15.00 6.73
CA HIS A 32 2.56 13.66 6.84
C HIS A 32 3.06 12.67 5.77
N ILE A 33 3.82 13.12 4.76
CA ILE A 33 4.33 12.29 3.66
C ILE A 33 5.84 12.14 3.78
N GLU A 34 6.27 10.91 4.06
CA GLU A 34 7.67 10.55 4.21
C GLU A 34 8.11 9.58 3.10
N THR A 35 9.37 9.67 2.68
CA THR A 35 9.99 8.66 1.79
C THR A 35 11.07 7.94 2.56
N HIS A 36 11.06 6.61 2.48
CA HIS A 36 12.01 5.75 3.18
C HIS A 36 12.63 4.73 2.22
N THR A 37 13.87 4.34 2.50
CA THR A 37 14.52 3.18 1.89
C THR A 37 14.69 2.11 2.96
N LEU A 38 13.96 1.02 2.82
CA LEU A 38 14.00 -0.12 3.72
C LEU A 38 15.06 -1.11 3.23
N ALA A 39 15.95 -1.53 4.13
CA ALA A 39 16.91 -2.59 3.81
C ALA A 39 16.27 -3.96 4.05
N THR A 40 16.21 -4.80 3.04
CA THR A 40 15.79 -6.19 3.21
C THR A 40 16.88 -7.03 3.88
N LYS A 41 16.53 -8.24 4.34
CA LYS A 41 17.48 -9.23 4.86
C LYS A 41 18.57 -9.63 3.85
N ASP A 42 18.26 -9.59 2.55
CA ASP A 42 19.24 -9.79 1.47
C ASP A 42 19.94 -8.50 1.02
N ARG A 43 19.76 -7.40 1.77
CA ARG A 43 20.33 -6.06 1.53
C ARG A 43 19.89 -5.40 0.23
N TRP A 44 18.75 -5.82 -0.31
CA TRP A 44 18.10 -5.12 -1.41
C TRP A 44 17.39 -3.86 -0.88
N PRO A 45 17.55 -2.68 -1.51
CA PRO A 45 16.85 -1.47 -1.09
C PRO A 45 15.39 -1.48 -1.58
N ILE A 46 14.46 -1.22 -0.68
CA ILE A 46 13.03 -1.11 -0.97
C ILE A 46 12.55 0.31 -0.66
N HIS A 47 12.22 1.05 -1.71
CA HIS A 47 11.73 2.41 -1.61
C HIS A 47 10.23 2.43 -1.36
N ILE A 48 9.83 3.20 -0.36
CA ILE A 48 8.42 3.41 -0.01
C ILE A 48 8.09 4.89 0.11
N THR A 49 6.82 5.22 -0.10
CA THR A 49 6.21 6.49 0.32
C THR A 49 5.17 6.20 1.39
N TYR A 50 5.31 6.83 2.54
CA TYR A 50 4.49 6.63 3.73
C TYR A 50 3.65 7.86 4.03
N TYR A 51 2.33 7.68 4.11
CA TYR A 51 1.37 8.69 4.56
C TYR A 51 1.00 8.38 6.01
N LYS A 52 1.57 9.15 6.92
CA LYS A 52 1.56 8.92 8.37
C LYS A 52 0.34 9.54 9.06
N HIS A 53 -0.18 8.86 10.08
CA HIS A 53 -1.10 9.42 11.09
C HIS A 53 -0.44 9.39 12.46
N ALA A 54 0.44 10.37 12.73
CA ALA A 54 1.25 10.37 13.94
C ALA A 54 0.38 10.34 15.21
N GLY A 55 0.71 9.43 16.14
CA GLY A 55 0.05 9.32 17.45
C GLY A 55 -1.36 8.72 17.45
N ASN A 56 -1.84 8.15 16.34
CA ASN A 56 -3.11 7.42 16.32
C ASN A 56 -2.89 5.91 16.19
N ARG A 57 -2.81 5.24 17.34
CA ARG A 57 -2.50 3.80 17.44
C ARG A 57 -3.54 2.89 16.82
N ASP A 58 -4.77 3.34 16.64
CA ASP A 58 -5.86 2.51 16.11
C ASP A 58 -6.03 2.64 14.59
N THR A 59 -5.22 3.48 13.95
CA THR A 59 -5.21 3.71 12.50
C THR A 59 -4.89 2.42 11.73
N PRO A 60 -5.80 1.89 10.90
CA PRO A 60 -5.47 0.78 10.01
C PRO A 60 -4.42 1.17 8.97
N VAL A 61 -3.66 0.19 8.49
CA VAL A 61 -2.60 0.41 7.49
C VAL A 61 -2.93 -0.26 6.17
N VAL A 62 -2.75 0.45 5.06
CA VAL A 62 -2.96 -0.05 3.70
C VAL A 62 -1.65 -0.01 2.92
N VAL A 63 -1.21 -1.17 2.45
CA VAL A 63 -0.04 -1.32 1.57
C VAL A 63 -0.49 -1.31 0.12
N LEU A 64 0.07 -0.41 -0.69
CA LEU A 64 -0.22 -0.25 -2.11
C LEU A 64 0.94 -0.80 -2.94
N LEU A 65 0.68 -1.88 -3.67
CA LEU A 65 1.64 -2.47 -4.62
C LEU A 65 1.32 -1.97 -6.03
N HIS A 66 2.32 -1.85 -6.89
CA HIS A 66 2.15 -1.41 -8.29
C HIS A 66 2.01 -2.61 -9.25
N ASP A 67 1.64 -2.34 -10.51
CA ASP A 67 1.59 -3.35 -11.58
C ASP A 67 2.99 -3.63 -12.18
N GLN A 68 3.11 -4.55 -13.14
CA GLN A 68 4.42 -5.07 -13.57
C GLN A 68 5.36 -4.02 -14.18
N ARG A 69 4.81 -2.93 -14.72
CA ARG A 69 5.61 -1.88 -15.41
C ARG A 69 5.58 -0.56 -14.66
N GLY A 70 4.77 -0.46 -13.62
CA GLY A 70 4.64 0.71 -12.79
C GLY A 70 5.66 0.79 -11.69
N ASP A 71 5.43 1.79 -10.85
CA ASP A 71 6.12 2.08 -9.61
C ASP A 71 5.10 2.71 -8.65
N ARG A 72 5.50 2.92 -7.41
CA ARG A 72 4.67 3.43 -6.32
C ARG A 72 4.04 4.79 -6.63
N ARG A 73 4.59 5.57 -7.57
CA ARG A 73 4.09 6.91 -7.90
C ARG A 73 2.72 6.88 -8.55
N VAL A 74 2.33 5.74 -9.14
CA VAL A 74 0.97 5.51 -9.66
C VAL A 74 -0.11 5.77 -8.59
N TRP A 75 0.24 5.54 -7.32
CA TRP A 75 -0.65 5.76 -6.18
C TRP A 75 -0.59 7.19 -5.63
N THR A 76 0.61 7.78 -5.64
CA THR A 76 0.87 9.10 -5.06
C THR A 76 0.22 10.25 -5.82
N ALA A 77 -0.26 10.00 -7.05
CA ALA A 77 -0.99 10.97 -7.84
C ALA A 77 -2.43 11.27 -7.34
N GLY A 78 -2.92 10.56 -6.31
CA GLY A 78 -4.16 10.95 -5.63
C GLY A 78 -4.74 9.90 -4.70
N PHE A 79 -4.76 8.62 -5.10
CA PHE A 79 -5.47 7.60 -4.33
C PHE A 79 -4.85 7.30 -2.97
N ALA A 80 -3.51 7.39 -2.84
CA ALA A 80 -2.85 7.26 -1.54
C ALA A 80 -3.27 8.37 -0.57
N ASN A 81 -3.28 9.63 -1.03
CA ASN A 81 -3.76 10.76 -0.22
C ASN A 81 -5.26 10.62 0.10
N GLN A 82 -6.06 10.15 -0.85
CA GLN A 82 -7.48 9.88 -0.65
C GLN A 82 -7.71 8.88 0.50
N LEU A 83 -7.02 7.74 0.50
CA LEU A 83 -7.06 6.81 1.63
C LEU A 83 -6.54 7.46 2.92
N TRP A 84 -5.46 8.23 2.87
CA TRP A 84 -4.96 8.93 4.06
C TRP A 84 -6.03 9.85 4.68
N THR A 85 -6.72 10.65 3.88
CA THR A 85 -7.83 11.52 4.35
C THR A 85 -9.02 10.75 4.93
N LYS A 86 -9.15 9.45 4.61
CA LYS A 86 -10.17 8.54 5.15
C LYS A 86 -9.74 7.85 6.45
N GLY A 87 -8.57 8.18 6.98
CA GLY A 87 -8.10 7.65 8.27
C GLY A 87 -7.27 6.38 8.17
N TYR A 88 -6.61 6.15 7.02
CA TYR A 88 -5.65 5.06 6.85
C TYR A 88 -4.21 5.58 6.92
N ALA A 89 -3.33 4.84 7.57
CA ALA A 89 -1.90 4.91 7.27
C ALA A 89 -1.67 4.24 5.92
N VAL A 90 -0.90 4.86 5.01
CA VAL A 90 -0.76 4.32 3.64
C VAL A 90 0.71 4.17 3.28
N ILE A 91 1.09 3.01 2.76
CA ILE A 91 2.47 2.71 2.33
C ILE A 91 2.43 2.29 0.87
N ALA A 92 2.90 3.16 -0.03
CA ALA A 92 3.11 2.81 -1.43
C ALA A 92 4.52 2.26 -1.62
N VAL A 93 4.65 1.09 -2.25
CA VAL A 93 5.90 0.30 -2.26
C VAL A 93 6.39 0.11 -3.68
N ASP A 94 7.68 0.37 -3.92
CA ASP A 94 8.40 -0.17 -5.07
C ASP A 94 8.98 -1.54 -4.71
N LEU A 95 8.49 -2.60 -5.33
CA LEU A 95 9.10 -3.92 -5.17
C LEU A 95 10.45 -3.98 -5.87
N ARG A 96 11.33 -4.92 -5.48
CA ARG A 96 12.66 -5.04 -6.08
C ARG A 96 12.63 -5.00 -7.61
N LYS A 97 13.61 -4.31 -8.20
CA LYS A 97 13.76 -4.05 -9.65
C LYS A 97 12.72 -3.11 -10.27
N HIS A 98 11.79 -2.57 -9.50
CA HIS A 98 10.80 -1.59 -9.97
C HIS A 98 11.06 -0.23 -9.34
N GLY A 99 10.55 0.83 -9.99
CA GLY A 99 10.70 2.21 -9.53
C GLY A 99 12.12 2.54 -9.10
N GLU A 100 12.25 2.99 -7.86
CA GLU A 100 13.53 3.34 -7.21
C GLU A 100 14.16 2.18 -6.44
N SER A 101 13.47 1.04 -6.28
CA SER A 101 13.99 -0.17 -5.62
C SER A 101 14.94 -0.98 -6.52
N LYS A 102 15.96 -0.30 -7.03
CA LYS A 102 17.02 -0.85 -7.89
C LYS A 102 18.36 -0.72 -7.17
N LEU A 103 19.30 -1.61 -7.47
CA LEU A 103 20.66 -1.46 -6.97
C LEU A 103 21.31 -0.26 -7.63
N GLU A 104 22.18 0.42 -6.90
CA GLU A 104 23.11 1.39 -7.45
C GLU A 104 24.41 0.67 -7.86
N ASP A 105 25.08 1.19 -8.88
CA ASP A 105 26.44 0.79 -9.24
C ASP A 105 27.47 1.46 -8.31
N GLU A 106 28.75 1.16 -8.50
CA GLU A 106 29.85 1.71 -7.70
C GLU A 106 29.96 3.25 -7.76
N THR A 107 29.29 3.87 -8.73
CA THR A 107 29.25 5.33 -8.94
C THR A 107 27.97 5.98 -8.40
N GLY A 108 27.10 5.21 -7.75
CA GLY A 108 25.81 5.70 -7.21
C GLY A 108 24.72 5.86 -8.28
N ASN A 109 24.93 5.36 -9.50
CA ASN A 109 23.92 5.42 -10.56
C ASN A 109 23.05 4.15 -10.54
N PRO A 110 21.77 4.21 -10.95
CA PRO A 110 20.94 3.02 -11.04
C PRO A 110 21.59 1.95 -11.93
N SER A 111 21.88 0.79 -11.34
CA SER A 111 22.42 -0.38 -12.04
C SER A 111 21.35 -0.97 -12.96
N ASP A 112 21.77 -1.45 -14.13
CA ASP A 112 20.93 -2.31 -14.96
C ASP A 112 20.77 -3.68 -14.28
N VAL A 113 19.78 -3.76 -13.40
CA VAL A 113 19.43 -4.98 -12.67
C VAL A 113 18.72 -6.03 -13.54
N GLY A 114 18.51 -5.73 -14.82
CA GLY A 114 17.83 -6.56 -15.81
C GLY A 114 16.37 -6.90 -15.45
N ASP A 115 15.78 -7.76 -16.27
CA ASP A 115 14.40 -8.22 -16.06
C ASP A 115 14.21 -8.95 -14.73
N VAL A 116 12.97 -8.93 -14.24
CA VAL A 116 12.53 -9.70 -13.07
C VAL A 116 12.65 -11.20 -13.37
N LYS A 117 13.45 -11.89 -12.57
CA LYS A 117 13.71 -13.33 -12.68
C LYS A 117 12.75 -14.11 -11.75
N PRO A 118 12.58 -15.43 -11.96
CA PRO A 118 11.68 -16.24 -11.13
C PRO A 118 11.99 -16.20 -9.62
N ASP A 119 13.27 -16.07 -9.28
CA ASP A 119 13.74 -15.96 -7.89
C ASP A 119 13.41 -14.59 -7.28
N ASP A 120 13.38 -13.52 -8.09
CA ASP A 120 13.03 -12.18 -7.61
C ASP A 120 11.60 -12.15 -7.07
N TYR A 121 10.63 -12.81 -7.73
CA TYR A 121 9.27 -12.90 -7.21
C TYR A 121 9.19 -13.58 -5.84
N LYS A 122 9.96 -14.66 -5.62
CA LYS A 122 10.01 -15.32 -4.31
C LYS A 122 10.59 -14.40 -3.25
N LYS A 123 11.59 -13.60 -3.61
CA LYS A 123 12.22 -12.64 -2.72
C LYS A 123 11.36 -11.40 -2.47
N MET A 124 10.51 -10.99 -3.42
CA MET A 124 9.47 -9.97 -3.16
C MET A 124 8.57 -10.41 -2.02
N VAL A 125 8.14 -11.67 -2.02
CA VAL A 125 7.32 -12.24 -0.95
C VAL A 125 8.10 -12.35 0.37
N ALA A 126 9.30 -12.94 0.33
CA ALA A 126 10.02 -13.34 1.53
C ALA A 126 10.86 -12.23 2.18
N TYR A 127 11.26 -11.21 1.43
CA TYR A 127 12.20 -10.18 1.88
C TYR A 127 11.65 -8.76 1.69
N ASP A 128 11.05 -8.43 0.54
CA ASP A 128 10.57 -7.06 0.31
C ASP A 128 9.35 -6.77 1.19
N MET A 129 8.34 -7.64 1.13
CA MET A 129 7.15 -7.50 1.97
C MET A 129 7.45 -7.70 3.46
N ASP A 130 8.49 -8.48 3.80
CA ASP A 130 8.96 -8.64 5.18
C ASP A 130 9.60 -7.34 5.69
N ALA A 131 10.40 -6.65 4.88
CA ALA A 131 10.94 -5.33 5.22
C ALA A 131 9.83 -4.27 5.38
N VAL A 132 8.82 -4.28 4.51
CA VAL A 132 7.62 -3.42 4.67
C VAL A 132 6.90 -3.75 5.97
N LYS A 133 6.78 -5.03 6.34
CA LYS A 133 6.17 -5.45 7.60
C LYS A 133 6.99 -5.03 8.82
N ASP A 134 8.32 -5.09 8.76
CA ASP A 134 9.21 -4.62 9.83
C ASP A 134 9.09 -3.10 10.03
N PHE A 135 8.94 -2.34 8.94
CA PHE A 135 8.61 -0.91 9.01
C PHE A 135 7.25 -0.68 9.70
N ILE A 136 6.20 -1.40 9.27
CA ILE A 136 4.87 -1.32 9.89
C ILE A 136 4.93 -1.70 11.37
N PHE A 137 5.70 -2.72 11.74
CA PHE A 137 5.91 -3.10 13.13
C PHE A 137 6.53 -1.95 13.93
N THR A 138 7.53 -1.26 13.36
CA THR A 138 8.15 -0.10 14.02
C THR A 138 7.13 1.00 14.28
N GLU A 139 6.38 1.42 13.26
CA GLU A 139 5.32 2.43 13.37
C GLU A 139 4.19 1.99 14.32
N HIS A 140 3.89 0.69 14.36
CA HIS A 140 2.93 0.13 15.30
C HIS A 140 3.40 0.27 16.74
N GLN A 141 4.66 -0.07 17.02
CA GLN A 141 5.22 0.06 18.36
C GLN A 141 5.36 1.53 18.80
N GLU A 142 5.53 2.45 17.84
CA GLU A 142 5.47 3.90 18.06
C GLU A 142 4.05 4.46 18.19
N GLN A 143 3.02 3.61 18.13
CA GLN A 143 1.61 4.01 18.25
C GLN A 143 1.13 4.94 17.14
N ASN A 144 1.75 4.88 15.96
CA ASN A 144 1.32 5.63 14.77
C ASN A 144 0.29 4.86 13.93
N LEU A 145 0.18 3.54 14.10
CA LEU A 145 -0.79 2.69 13.41
C LEU A 145 -1.08 1.37 14.14
N ASN A 146 -2.09 0.65 13.65
CA ASN A 146 -2.45 -0.69 14.09
C ASN A 146 -2.11 -1.75 13.02
N MET A 147 -1.00 -2.46 13.19
CA MET A 147 -0.59 -3.49 12.23
C MET A 147 -1.56 -4.67 12.12
N ARG A 148 -2.42 -4.87 13.12
CA ARG A 148 -3.41 -5.96 13.15
C ARG A 148 -4.58 -5.70 12.19
N LYS A 149 -4.66 -4.48 11.66
CA LYS A 149 -5.65 -4.01 10.69
C LYS A 149 -4.94 -3.68 9.37
N MET A 150 -4.19 -4.65 8.82
CA MET A 150 -3.45 -4.46 7.56
C MET A 150 -4.29 -4.84 6.33
N GLY A 151 -4.38 -3.94 5.37
CA GLY A 151 -4.88 -4.19 4.02
C GLY A 151 -3.77 -4.16 2.97
N ILE A 152 -3.93 -4.91 1.88
CA ILE A 152 -3.04 -4.82 0.71
C ILE A 152 -3.88 -4.63 -0.56
N ILE A 153 -3.52 -3.62 -1.36
CA ILE A 153 -4.07 -3.40 -2.71
C ILE A 153 -3.01 -3.79 -3.72
N ALA A 154 -3.38 -4.72 -4.60
CA ALA A 154 -2.42 -5.39 -5.47
C ALA A 154 -2.98 -5.62 -6.88
N PRO A 155 -2.55 -4.82 -7.87
CA PRO A 155 -2.88 -5.03 -9.27
C PRO A 155 -1.98 -6.08 -9.95
N GLU A 156 -2.56 -6.82 -10.88
CA GLU A 156 -1.89 -7.74 -11.80
C GLU A 156 -0.95 -8.74 -11.13
N PHE A 157 0.36 -8.67 -11.42
CA PHE A 157 1.36 -9.58 -10.89
C PHE A 157 1.49 -9.44 -9.38
N SER A 158 1.35 -8.23 -8.83
CA SER A 158 1.55 -7.99 -7.40
C SER A 158 0.47 -8.68 -6.56
N ALA A 159 -0.69 -9.01 -7.15
CA ALA A 159 -1.73 -9.81 -6.49
C ALA A 159 -1.20 -11.17 -6.02
N ILE A 160 -0.34 -11.83 -6.81
CA ILE A 160 0.25 -13.12 -6.41
C ILE A 160 1.25 -12.97 -5.27
N ILE A 161 1.93 -11.82 -5.21
CA ILE A 161 2.87 -11.48 -4.14
C ILE A 161 2.08 -11.25 -2.85
N ALA A 162 1.03 -10.43 -2.90
CA ALA A 162 0.14 -10.17 -1.78
C ALA A 162 -0.50 -11.44 -1.23
N MET A 163 -1.01 -12.33 -2.09
CA MET A 163 -1.59 -13.61 -1.66
C MET A 163 -0.55 -14.53 -0.99
N ASN A 164 0.65 -14.65 -1.55
CA ASN A 164 1.69 -15.50 -0.95
C ASN A 164 2.24 -14.90 0.35
N PHE A 165 2.39 -13.57 0.42
CA PHE A 165 2.79 -12.88 1.64
C PHE A 165 1.74 -13.05 2.74
N ALA A 166 0.45 -12.82 2.46
CA ALA A 166 -0.62 -13.03 3.41
C ALA A 166 -0.68 -14.48 3.91
N MET A 167 -0.42 -15.47 3.05
CA MET A 167 -0.30 -16.86 3.49
C MET A 167 0.84 -17.05 4.51
N ILE A 168 2.02 -16.48 4.24
CA ILE A 168 3.17 -16.57 5.16
C ILE A 168 2.87 -15.85 6.47
N ASP A 169 2.29 -14.65 6.40
CA ASP A 169 1.88 -13.86 7.55
C ASP A 169 0.96 -14.66 8.50
N TRP A 170 -0.05 -15.32 7.94
CA TRP A 170 -0.99 -16.14 8.70
C TRP A 170 -0.44 -17.46 9.22
N GLN A 171 0.68 -17.93 8.66
CA GLN A 171 1.37 -19.14 9.09
C GLN A 171 2.47 -18.88 10.13
N GLN A 172 2.76 -17.61 10.46
CA GLN A 172 3.75 -17.28 11.47
C GLN A 172 3.35 -17.88 12.83
N LYS A 173 4.28 -18.65 13.40
CA LYS A 173 4.10 -19.18 14.76
C LYS A 173 4.22 -18.02 15.76
N PRO A 174 3.27 -17.85 16.70
CA PRO A 174 3.40 -16.89 17.80
C PRO A 174 4.69 -17.10 18.59
N TYR A 175 5.11 -16.07 19.33
CA TYR A 175 6.23 -16.21 20.27
C TYR A 175 5.92 -17.26 21.33
N ASP A 176 6.94 -17.96 21.81
CA ASP A 176 6.81 -18.88 22.94
C ASP A 176 6.98 -18.11 24.25
N ASP A 177 6.09 -17.14 24.49
CA ASP A 177 6.20 -16.15 25.57
C ASP A 177 5.02 -16.20 26.56
N ALA A 178 4.20 -17.25 26.47
CA ALA A 178 3.06 -17.49 27.35
C ALA A 178 2.77 -19.01 27.50
N PRO A 179 2.23 -19.44 28.66
CA PRO A 179 2.01 -20.86 28.97
C PRO A 179 0.95 -21.54 28.09
N THR A 180 -0.01 -20.78 27.56
CA THR A 180 -1.05 -21.29 26.66
C THR A 180 -0.97 -20.64 25.28
N PRO A 181 -1.20 -21.38 24.18
CA PRO A 181 -1.15 -20.84 22.82
C PRO A 181 -1.97 -19.57 22.58
N GLN A 182 -3.13 -19.44 23.21
CA GLN A 182 -4.06 -18.31 23.05
C GLN A 182 -3.54 -17.00 23.65
N MET A 183 -2.62 -17.10 24.62
CA MET A 183 -2.04 -15.93 25.30
C MET A 183 -0.69 -15.51 24.69
N ARG A 184 -0.17 -16.27 23.72
CA ARG A 184 1.11 -15.98 23.08
C ARG A 184 1.00 -14.75 22.21
N THR A 185 2.06 -13.95 22.18
CA THR A 185 2.10 -12.76 21.34
C THR A 185 2.19 -13.20 19.87
N PRO A 186 1.23 -12.84 19.00
CA PRO A 186 1.28 -13.26 17.60
C PRO A 186 2.40 -12.54 16.85
N ARG A 187 3.02 -13.26 15.90
CA ARG A 187 4.08 -12.75 15.00
C ARG A 187 3.59 -12.41 13.59
N GLY A 188 2.32 -12.68 13.34
CA GLY A 188 1.65 -12.46 12.07
C GLY A 188 0.15 -12.47 12.30
N GLN A 189 -0.61 -12.90 11.30
CA GLN A 189 -2.07 -12.78 11.30
C GLN A 189 -2.46 -11.29 11.40
N ASP A 190 -1.81 -10.47 10.58
CA ASP A 190 -1.94 -9.02 10.49
C ASP A 190 -2.74 -8.61 9.26
N VAL A 191 -2.59 -9.35 8.14
CA VAL A 191 -3.34 -9.08 6.92
C VAL A 191 -4.81 -9.47 7.11
N ARG A 192 -5.71 -8.50 7.00
CA ARG A 192 -7.17 -8.63 7.17
C ARG A 192 -7.95 -8.38 5.88
N ALA A 193 -7.37 -7.65 4.92
CA ALA A 193 -8.05 -7.31 3.68
C ALA A 193 -7.10 -7.39 2.48
N LEU A 194 -7.56 -7.99 1.38
CA LEU A 194 -6.86 -8.08 0.10
C LEU A 194 -7.73 -7.55 -1.04
N VAL A 195 -7.28 -6.50 -1.71
CA VAL A 195 -7.89 -5.98 -2.93
C VAL A 195 -7.03 -6.43 -4.11
N LEU A 196 -7.59 -7.31 -4.96
CA LEU A 196 -6.89 -7.95 -6.06
C LEU A 196 -7.46 -7.43 -7.38
N ILE A 197 -6.69 -6.62 -8.10
CA ILE A 197 -7.16 -5.92 -9.31
C ILE A 197 -6.56 -6.59 -10.55
N SER A 198 -7.41 -7.22 -11.36
CA SER A 198 -7.01 -8.01 -12.53
C SER A 198 -5.89 -9.01 -12.20
N PRO A 199 -6.04 -9.82 -11.12
CA PRO A 199 -4.96 -10.67 -10.62
C PRO A 199 -4.48 -11.70 -11.63
N MET A 200 -3.18 -11.95 -11.63
CA MET A 200 -2.58 -13.10 -12.32
C MET A 200 -2.63 -14.35 -11.43
N ASN A 201 -2.89 -15.54 -12.00
CA ASN A 201 -2.87 -16.81 -11.25
C ASN A 201 -1.48 -17.43 -11.09
N SER A 202 -0.50 -16.95 -11.87
CA SER A 202 0.88 -17.42 -11.84
C SER A 202 1.82 -16.37 -12.39
N VAL A 203 3.03 -16.34 -11.83
CA VAL A 203 4.23 -15.74 -12.44
C VAL A 203 5.32 -16.80 -12.40
N ARG A 204 6.43 -16.59 -13.10
CA ARG A 204 7.51 -17.59 -13.09
C ARG A 204 8.01 -17.78 -11.64
N GLY A 205 7.92 -19.00 -11.13
CA GLY A 205 8.40 -19.34 -9.78
C GLY A 205 7.39 -19.14 -8.63
N LEU A 206 6.20 -18.58 -8.88
CA LEU A 206 5.12 -18.43 -7.89
C LEU A 206 3.75 -18.78 -8.47
N THR A 207 2.90 -19.39 -7.65
CA THR A 207 1.52 -19.76 -8.01
C THR A 207 0.55 -19.35 -6.90
N THR A 208 -0.75 -19.31 -7.20
CA THR A 208 -1.80 -19.07 -6.20
C THR A 208 -2.27 -20.34 -5.48
N VAL A 209 -1.79 -21.53 -5.85
CA VAL A 209 -2.32 -22.82 -5.35
C VAL A 209 -2.24 -22.95 -3.83
N ALA A 210 -1.05 -22.71 -3.25
CA ALA A 210 -0.85 -22.83 -1.81
C ALA A 210 -1.60 -21.74 -1.02
N PRO A 211 -1.55 -20.44 -1.41
CA PRO A 211 -2.35 -19.41 -0.78
C PRO A 211 -3.85 -19.70 -0.79
N ILE A 212 -4.40 -20.10 -1.95
CA ILE A 212 -5.82 -20.43 -2.08
C ILE A 212 -6.20 -21.58 -1.15
N ARG A 213 -5.37 -22.63 -1.05
CA ARG A 213 -5.66 -23.75 -0.15
C ARG A 213 -5.83 -23.30 1.31
N LEU A 214 -5.04 -22.33 1.76
CA LEU A 214 -5.19 -21.75 3.10
C LEU A 214 -6.42 -20.82 3.16
N MET A 215 -6.53 -19.88 2.23
CA MET A 215 -7.53 -18.79 2.23
C MET A 215 -8.96 -19.26 1.96
N ARG A 216 -9.14 -20.47 1.44
CA ARG A 216 -10.46 -21.12 1.33
C ARG A 216 -11.08 -21.51 2.68
N ASN A 217 -10.30 -21.47 3.74
CA ASN A 217 -10.81 -21.67 5.09
C ASN A 217 -11.57 -20.40 5.52
N SER A 218 -12.90 -20.45 5.52
CA SER A 218 -13.77 -19.34 5.93
C SER A 218 -13.63 -18.94 7.40
N ALA A 219 -12.91 -19.72 8.22
CA ALA A 219 -12.58 -19.34 9.58
C ALA A 219 -11.40 -18.35 9.67
N LEU A 220 -10.69 -18.10 8.57
CA LEU A 220 -9.66 -17.05 8.52
C LEU A 220 -10.36 -15.69 8.30
N PRO A 221 -10.18 -14.71 9.20
CA PRO A 221 -10.76 -13.38 9.05
C PRO A 221 -9.92 -12.54 8.05
N ILE A 222 -9.88 -13.00 6.79
CA ILE A 222 -9.32 -12.27 5.67
C ILE A 222 -10.43 -12.03 4.68
N SER A 223 -10.71 -10.77 4.39
CA SER A 223 -11.67 -10.37 3.35
C SER A 223 -10.95 -10.12 2.02
N PHE A 224 -11.65 -10.35 0.92
CA PHE A 224 -11.14 -10.25 -0.44
C PHE A 224 -12.07 -9.42 -1.31
N LEU A 225 -11.53 -8.46 -2.05
CA LEU A 225 -12.22 -7.78 -3.14
C LEU A 225 -11.49 -8.06 -4.45
N PHE A 226 -12.16 -8.73 -5.37
CA PHE A 226 -11.67 -8.97 -6.72
C PHE A 226 -12.24 -7.90 -7.67
N CYS A 227 -11.38 -7.24 -8.44
CA CYS A 227 -11.76 -6.17 -9.38
C CYS A 227 -11.27 -6.50 -10.78
N VAL A 228 -12.10 -6.39 -11.83
CA VAL A 228 -11.65 -6.63 -13.22
C VAL A 228 -12.49 -5.91 -14.28
N GLY A 229 -11.90 -5.60 -15.44
CA GLY A 229 -12.64 -5.11 -16.61
C GLY A 229 -13.57 -6.19 -17.20
N SER A 230 -14.78 -5.80 -17.60
CA SER A 230 -15.82 -6.73 -18.03
C SER A 230 -15.58 -7.29 -19.44
N GLU A 231 -14.79 -6.57 -20.25
CA GLU A 231 -14.42 -6.94 -21.62
C GLU A 231 -12.98 -7.48 -21.74
N ASP A 232 -12.17 -7.43 -20.67
CA ASP A 232 -10.89 -8.13 -20.61
C ASP A 232 -11.13 -9.63 -20.36
N THR A 233 -11.39 -10.36 -21.44
CA THR A 233 -11.76 -11.78 -21.36
C THR A 233 -10.72 -12.67 -20.66
N LEU A 234 -9.43 -12.32 -20.73
CA LEU A 234 -8.36 -13.12 -20.15
C LEU A 234 -8.32 -12.93 -18.64
N ASP A 235 -8.19 -11.69 -18.18
CA ASP A 235 -8.08 -11.41 -16.75
C ASP A 235 -9.41 -11.62 -16.04
N LYS A 236 -10.55 -11.38 -16.70
CA LYS A 236 -11.87 -11.70 -16.14
C LYS A 236 -12.00 -13.18 -15.83
N LYS A 237 -11.60 -14.06 -16.75
CA LYS A 237 -11.66 -15.51 -16.54
C LYS A 237 -10.78 -15.92 -15.35
N VAL A 238 -9.56 -15.38 -15.26
CA VAL A 238 -8.65 -15.66 -14.16
C VAL A 238 -9.22 -15.16 -12.83
N THR A 239 -9.70 -13.92 -12.81
CA THR A 239 -10.30 -13.27 -11.62
C THR A 239 -11.51 -14.06 -11.11
N GLU A 240 -12.44 -14.43 -11.99
CA GLU A 240 -13.61 -15.23 -11.63
C GLU A 240 -13.22 -16.62 -11.10
N GLN A 241 -12.18 -17.24 -11.65
CA GLN A 241 -11.67 -18.53 -11.17
C GLN A 241 -11.12 -18.40 -9.75
N LEU A 242 -10.27 -17.40 -9.49
CA LEU A 242 -9.72 -17.14 -8.16
C LEU A 242 -10.82 -16.80 -7.15
N TYR A 243 -11.75 -15.93 -7.53
CA TYR A 243 -12.94 -15.59 -6.74
C TYR A 243 -13.72 -16.84 -6.35
N LYS A 244 -14.12 -17.68 -7.32
CA LYS A 244 -14.88 -18.92 -7.05
C LYS A 244 -14.09 -19.89 -6.17
N GLN A 245 -12.78 -19.99 -6.38
CA GLN A 245 -11.94 -20.86 -5.57
C GLN A 245 -11.94 -20.42 -4.10
N ILE A 246 -11.73 -19.13 -3.81
CA ILE A 246 -11.70 -18.60 -2.44
C ILE A 246 -13.11 -18.56 -1.82
N ALA A 247 -14.10 -18.04 -2.54
CA ALA A 247 -15.47 -17.86 -2.04
C ALA A 247 -16.17 -19.19 -1.72
N GLY A 248 -15.73 -20.30 -2.33
CA GLY A 248 -16.23 -21.64 -2.03
C GLY A 248 -17.46 -22.03 -2.84
N ARG A 249 -18.26 -22.97 -2.31
CA ARG A 249 -19.38 -23.57 -3.05
C ARG A 249 -20.53 -22.59 -3.31
N ASN A 250 -20.80 -21.70 -2.35
CA ASN A 250 -21.85 -20.69 -2.45
C ASN A 250 -21.26 -19.28 -2.31
N PRO A 251 -20.65 -18.71 -3.37
CA PRO A 251 -19.99 -17.42 -3.28
C PRO A 251 -20.88 -16.26 -2.83
N LYS A 252 -22.19 -16.33 -3.12
CA LYS A 252 -23.17 -15.29 -2.73
C LYS A 252 -23.43 -15.23 -1.22
N ASP A 253 -23.19 -16.34 -0.51
CA ASP A 253 -23.39 -16.42 0.94
C ASP A 253 -22.10 -16.02 1.69
N ASN A 254 -21.01 -15.76 0.96
CA ASN A 254 -19.73 -15.40 1.55
C ASN A 254 -19.63 -13.88 1.75
N GLU A 255 -19.81 -13.43 2.99
CA GLU A 255 -19.79 -12.01 3.35
C GLU A 255 -18.40 -11.34 3.39
N HIS A 256 -17.35 -12.12 3.12
CA HIS A 256 -15.96 -11.70 3.14
C HIS A 256 -15.30 -11.70 1.76
N VAL A 257 -15.94 -12.23 0.72
CA VAL A 257 -15.34 -12.39 -0.61
C VAL A 257 -16.22 -11.77 -1.68
N PHE A 258 -15.74 -10.69 -2.30
CA PHE A 258 -16.48 -9.86 -3.24
C PHE A 258 -15.86 -9.90 -4.64
N LEU A 259 -16.69 -9.73 -5.66
CA LEU A 259 -16.26 -9.61 -7.05
C LEU A 259 -16.98 -8.42 -7.70
N GLU A 260 -16.19 -7.46 -8.17
CA GLU A 260 -16.65 -6.29 -8.90
C GLU A 260 -16.11 -6.30 -10.33
N THR A 261 -17.00 -6.01 -11.28
CA THR A 261 -16.64 -5.90 -12.69
C THR A 261 -16.93 -4.50 -13.21
N TYR A 262 -16.01 -3.94 -13.98
CA TYR A 262 -16.08 -2.58 -14.50
C TYR A 262 -16.17 -2.57 -16.02
N PRO A 263 -16.88 -1.63 -16.66
CA PRO A 263 -16.97 -1.56 -18.11
C PRO A 263 -15.62 -1.49 -18.83
N TYR A 264 -15.61 -1.88 -20.11
CA TYR A 264 -14.49 -1.80 -21.05
C TYR A 264 -13.38 -2.84 -20.87
N ASN A 265 -12.50 -2.89 -21.87
CA ASN A 265 -11.30 -3.72 -21.90
C ASN A 265 -10.15 -3.00 -21.16
N LEU A 266 -10.26 -2.94 -19.84
CA LEU A 266 -9.31 -2.28 -18.95
C LEU A 266 -8.75 -3.29 -17.95
N ARG A 267 -7.48 -3.09 -17.62
CA ARG A 267 -6.67 -4.00 -16.80
C ARG A 267 -5.90 -3.24 -15.74
N GLY A 268 -5.77 -3.82 -14.55
CA GLY A 268 -4.87 -3.33 -13.51
C GLY A 268 -5.13 -1.86 -13.18
N MET A 269 -4.07 -1.05 -13.20
CA MET A 269 -4.16 0.38 -12.91
C MET A 269 -4.93 1.19 -13.96
N ALA A 270 -5.17 0.64 -15.15
CA ALA A 270 -5.99 1.32 -16.16
C ALA A 270 -7.48 1.43 -15.75
N LEU A 271 -7.91 0.78 -14.66
CA LEU A 271 -9.25 0.95 -14.11
C LEU A 271 -9.42 2.24 -13.31
N PHE A 272 -8.33 2.82 -12.79
CA PHE A 272 -8.35 4.02 -11.95
C PHE A 272 -8.50 5.31 -12.77
N GLY A 273 -9.04 6.36 -12.15
CA GLY A 273 -9.14 7.70 -12.71
C GLY A 273 -10.15 7.86 -13.86
N LYS A 274 -11.00 6.85 -14.09
CA LYS A 274 -11.94 6.81 -15.23
C LYS A 274 -13.41 6.99 -14.85
N GLY A 275 -13.70 7.32 -13.59
CA GLY A 275 -15.08 7.45 -13.10
C GLY A 275 -15.85 6.11 -13.07
N LEU A 276 -15.13 4.98 -13.07
CA LEU A 276 -15.71 3.63 -13.05
C LEU A 276 -16.14 3.17 -11.65
N LYS A 277 -15.92 4.02 -10.63
CA LYS A 277 -16.22 3.78 -9.21
C LYS A 277 -15.38 2.68 -8.54
N ILE A 278 -14.27 2.26 -9.15
CA ILE A 278 -13.36 1.30 -8.52
C ILE A 278 -12.80 1.84 -7.20
N GLU A 279 -12.42 3.11 -7.15
CA GLU A 279 -11.89 3.76 -5.95
C GLU A 279 -12.93 3.78 -4.82
N PRO A 280 -14.17 4.29 -5.03
CA PRO A 280 -15.25 4.15 -4.05
C PRO A 280 -15.54 2.72 -3.59
N HIS A 281 -15.55 1.72 -4.48
CA HIS A 281 -15.80 0.33 -4.09
C HIS A 281 -14.68 -0.22 -3.19
N ILE A 282 -13.44 0.12 -3.50
CA ILE A 282 -12.29 -0.21 -2.66
C ILE A 282 -12.40 0.46 -1.29
N GLU A 283 -12.76 1.73 -1.23
CA GLU A 283 -12.97 2.45 0.04
C GLU A 283 -14.03 1.77 0.91
N ILE A 284 -15.21 1.48 0.37
CA ILE A 284 -16.30 0.81 1.09
C ILE A 284 -15.82 -0.54 1.64
N PHE A 285 -15.07 -1.30 0.82
CA PHE A 285 -14.51 -2.57 1.24
C PHE A 285 -13.49 -2.42 2.37
N LEU A 286 -12.57 -1.46 2.28
CA LEU A 286 -11.57 -1.22 3.33
C LEU A 286 -12.20 -0.65 4.60
N GLU A 287 -13.27 0.14 4.50
CA GLU A 287 -13.98 0.71 5.64
C GLU A 287 -14.57 -0.42 6.49
N LYS A 288 -15.39 -1.27 5.85
CA LYS A 288 -15.99 -2.45 6.48
C LYS A 288 -14.97 -3.38 7.12
N ASN A 289 -13.86 -3.64 6.44
CA ASN A 289 -12.95 -4.73 6.80
C ASN A 289 -11.70 -4.29 7.59
N LEU A 290 -11.44 -2.99 7.70
CA LEU A 290 -10.29 -2.47 8.45
C LEU A 290 -10.68 -1.36 9.44
N LEU A 291 -11.42 -0.32 9.02
CA LEU A 291 -11.79 0.78 9.92
C LEU A 291 -12.78 0.30 10.98
N GLU A 292 -13.83 -0.39 10.55
CA GLU A 292 -14.88 -0.95 11.41
C GLU A 292 -14.45 -2.25 12.11
N LEU A 293 -13.27 -2.78 11.78
CA LEU A 293 -12.77 -4.00 12.40
C LEU A 293 -12.45 -3.75 13.87
N ASP A 294 -13.15 -4.48 14.74
CA ASP A 294 -12.91 -4.50 16.18
C ASP A 294 -11.67 -5.35 16.50
N ASP A 295 -10.49 -4.76 16.33
CA ASP A 295 -9.21 -5.38 16.64
C ASP A 295 -8.25 -4.35 17.26
N GLU A 296 -8.29 -4.23 18.58
CA GLU A 296 -7.53 -3.21 19.33
C GLU A 296 -6.01 -3.30 19.14
N TRP A 297 -5.33 -2.16 19.28
CA TRP A 297 -3.88 -2.12 19.33
C TRP A 297 -3.37 -2.93 20.53
N VAL A 298 -2.41 -3.84 20.30
CA VAL A 298 -1.70 -4.56 21.36
C VAL A 298 -0.22 -4.66 21.03
N ASP A 299 0.63 -4.51 22.03
CA ASP A 299 2.09 -4.62 21.86
C ASP A 299 2.47 -5.98 21.24
N ARG A 300 3.27 -5.94 20.18
CA ARG A 300 3.66 -7.10 19.36
C ARG A 300 5.05 -7.64 19.69
N ARG A 301 5.77 -7.01 20.63
CA ARG A 301 7.04 -7.54 21.15
C ARG A 301 6.77 -8.75 22.04
N SER A 302 7.66 -9.74 21.98
CA SER A 302 7.66 -10.87 22.91
C SER A 302 7.61 -10.35 24.36
N ARG A 303 6.76 -10.95 25.19
CA ARG A 303 6.66 -10.60 26.62
C ARG A 303 7.96 -10.83 27.40
N LEU A 304 8.86 -11.66 26.85
CA LEU A 304 10.19 -11.92 27.42
C LEU A 304 11.20 -10.81 27.11
N GLN A 305 10.88 -9.87 26.21
CA GLN A 305 11.74 -8.80 25.72
C GLN A 305 11.23 -7.40 26.07
N ARG A 306 10.14 -7.31 26.83
CA ARG A 306 9.55 -6.04 27.29
C ARG A 306 10.19 -5.56 28.57
#